data_AF-A0AAJ2BAY4-F1
#
_entry.id   AF-A0AAJ2BAY4-F1
#
_cell.length_a   1.000
_cell.length_b   1.000
_cell.length_c   1.000
_cell.angle_alpha   90.00
_cell.angle_beta   90.00
_cell.angle_gamma   90.00
#
_symmetry.space_group_name_H-M   'P 1'
#
loop_
_entity.id
_entity.type
_entity.pdbx_description
1 polymer ?
#
loop_
_entity_poly.entity_id
_entity_poly.type
_entity_poly.pdbx_seq_one_letter_code
_entity_poly.pdbx_strand_id
1 'polypeptide(L)'
;MSEQDDPILTTRDVAALLGVSVKTAQTWIEQGQIESWKTPGGHRRVRASAVDQLREQLGKRRHVSTNPESAVALVVASGAALPAYLDAVAAAGLRGIGQSDPLNAMLDAGIAMPAVIAVELTRGDWERLSMCRRLLQSRDLAHMRMLIVTDMPAAQVEADVGAMARVTLLSAPADKPSFAAALAACLALTPSDHRDESPYPVADNEAARLRAVERTGLVDSPAEPEFDEVVQLAAETLRVPISLMTVLTLDRQWFKARWGLNAQETPRPWAFCNFTIMQNDVFVVEDAAADPRFAANPLVVGEPRIRFYAGAPLRDAEGNALGALCSIDRQPRVMDAAQKRRLVNLAALASDRIAVAMRKRSDRWNRSA
;
A
#
# COMPACT_ATOMS: atom_id res chain seq x y z
N MET A 1 10.55 27.76 23.27
CA MET A 1 10.40 26.67 24.26
C MET A 1 11.79 26.14 24.54
N SER A 2 12.14 26.01 25.82
CA SER A 2 13.49 25.73 26.33
C SER A 2 14.10 24.45 25.75
N GLU A 3 15.39 24.50 25.45
CA GLU A 3 16.25 23.40 24.93
C GLU A 3 16.38 22.17 25.87
N GLN A 4 15.61 22.14 26.98
CA GLN A 4 15.70 21.14 28.05
C GLN A 4 14.63 20.03 27.98
N ASP A 5 13.71 20.07 27.01
CA ASP A 5 12.58 19.13 26.87
C ASP A 5 12.64 18.29 25.59
N ASP A 6 13.83 17.82 25.19
CA ASP A 6 13.99 16.93 24.04
C ASP A 6 14.35 15.50 24.49
N PRO A 7 13.37 14.58 24.58
CA PRO A 7 13.59 13.23 25.09
C PRO A 7 14.70 12.48 24.37
N ILE A 8 15.55 11.81 25.16
CA ILE A 8 16.64 11.00 24.66
C ILE A 8 16.12 9.57 24.39
N LEU A 9 16.20 9.15 23.15
CA LEU A 9 15.68 7.87 22.66
C LEU A 9 16.80 6.85 22.42
N THR A 10 16.49 5.58 22.66
CA THR A 10 17.32 4.47 22.21
C THR A 10 17.05 4.15 20.74
N THR A 11 17.95 3.44 20.07
CA THR A 11 17.73 2.95 18.69
C THR A 11 16.44 2.12 18.55
N ARG A 12 16.03 1.43 19.62
CA ARG A 12 14.78 0.66 19.63
C ARG A 12 13.55 1.58 19.66
N ASP A 13 13.61 2.66 20.43
CA ASP A 13 12.53 3.65 20.50
C ASP A 13 12.41 4.41 19.18
N VAL A 14 13.55 4.77 18.57
CA VAL A 14 13.60 5.36 17.22
C VAL A 14 12.94 4.43 16.19
N ALA A 15 13.25 3.13 16.22
CA ALA A 15 12.67 2.15 15.33
C ALA A 15 11.15 2.03 15.52
N ALA A 16 10.69 2.02 16.77
CA ALA A 16 9.26 1.98 17.09
C ALA A 16 8.52 3.24 16.63
N LEU A 17 9.11 4.42 16.83
CA LEU A 17 8.51 5.71 16.43
C LEU A 17 8.45 5.90 14.91
N LEU A 18 9.42 5.36 14.17
CA LEU A 18 9.49 5.43 12.71
C LEU A 18 8.78 4.25 12.02
N GLY A 19 8.31 3.24 12.77
CA GLY A 19 7.65 2.06 12.21
C GLY A 19 8.59 1.18 11.37
N VAL A 20 9.88 1.11 11.71
CA VAL A 20 10.90 0.34 10.98
C VAL A 20 11.60 -0.67 11.88
N SER A 21 12.37 -1.60 11.28
CA SER A 21 13.18 -2.54 12.05
C SER A 21 14.28 -1.81 12.83
N VAL A 22 14.69 -2.37 13.98
CA VAL A 22 15.82 -1.84 14.77
C VAL A 22 17.10 -1.75 13.94
N LYS A 23 17.32 -2.70 13.02
CA LYS A 23 18.46 -2.70 12.08
C LYS A 23 18.39 -1.53 11.10
N THR A 24 17.20 -1.22 10.57
CA THR A 24 16.97 -0.07 9.68
C THR A 24 17.22 1.25 10.41
N ALA A 25 16.69 1.41 11.62
CA ALA A 25 16.94 2.59 12.45
C ALA A 25 18.43 2.73 12.79
N GLN A 26 19.12 1.62 13.07
CA GLN A 26 20.57 1.60 13.30
C GLN A 26 21.34 2.05 12.05
N THR A 27 21.00 1.55 10.86
CA THR A 27 21.62 1.96 9.59
C THR A 27 21.44 3.46 9.35
N TRP A 28 20.26 4.01 9.59
CA TRP A 28 20.00 5.45 9.42
C TRP A 28 20.78 6.32 10.42
N ILE A 29 20.93 5.86 11.66
CA ILE A 29 21.76 6.49 12.69
C ILE A 29 23.25 6.45 12.30
N GLU A 30 23.73 5.33 11.76
CA GLU A 30 25.13 5.15 11.35
C GLU A 30 25.49 5.93 10.09
N GLN A 31 24.53 6.08 9.17
CA GLN A 31 24.66 6.86 7.94
C GLN A 31 24.42 8.37 8.15
N GLY A 32 24.17 8.81 9.39
CA GLY A 32 23.96 10.22 9.72
C GLY A 32 22.63 10.80 9.26
N GLN A 33 21.66 9.96 8.88
CA GLN A 33 20.31 10.39 8.50
C GLN A 33 19.46 10.81 9.71
N ILE A 34 19.83 10.33 10.90
CA ILE A 34 19.26 10.77 12.17
C ILE A 34 20.42 11.21 13.05
N GLU A 35 20.37 12.46 13.53
CA GLU A 35 21.38 12.98 14.44
C GLU A 35 21.47 12.11 15.71
N SER A 36 22.69 11.66 16.02
CA SER A 36 22.93 10.77 17.14
C SER A 36 24.31 10.96 17.75
N TRP A 37 24.45 10.60 19.02
CA TRP A 37 25.73 10.55 19.71
C TRP A 37 25.92 9.20 20.40
N LYS A 38 27.16 8.89 20.77
CA LYS A 38 27.49 7.72 21.60
C LYS A 38 27.57 8.12 23.06
N THR A 39 27.00 7.31 23.94
CA THR A 39 27.23 7.43 25.38
C THR A 39 28.62 6.89 25.75
N PRO A 40 29.14 7.18 26.96
CA PRO A 40 30.39 6.57 27.45
C PRO A 40 30.39 5.03 27.41
N GLY A 41 29.21 4.39 27.50
CA GLY A 41 29.04 2.94 27.36
C GLY A 41 28.93 2.43 25.91
N GLY A 42 29.18 3.27 24.91
CA GLY A 42 29.21 2.88 23.49
C GLY A 42 27.85 2.81 22.78
N HIS A 43 26.74 2.97 23.50
CA HIS A 43 25.40 2.93 22.91
C HIS A 43 25.05 4.23 22.19
N ARG A 44 24.35 4.13 21.05
CA ARG A 44 23.80 5.29 20.33
C ARG A 44 22.56 5.83 21.04
N ARG A 45 22.43 7.16 21.05
CA ARG A 45 21.27 7.91 21.51
C ARG A 45 20.89 8.97 20.49
N VAL A 46 19.60 9.23 20.41
CA VAL A 46 18.99 10.11 19.42
C VAL A 46 18.01 11.02 20.15
N ARG A 47 17.87 12.28 19.69
CA ARG A 47 16.85 13.19 20.20
C ARG A 47 15.50 12.96 19.53
N ALA A 48 14.39 13.05 20.26
CA ALA A 48 13.06 12.88 19.70
C ALA A 48 12.78 13.86 18.54
N SER A 49 13.25 15.10 18.66
CA SER A 49 13.14 16.10 17.59
C SER A 49 13.80 15.66 16.27
N ALA A 50 14.94 14.97 16.32
CA ALA A 50 15.63 14.46 15.14
C ALA A 50 14.84 13.31 14.47
N VAL A 51 14.15 12.49 15.26
CA VAL A 51 13.25 11.45 14.77
C VAL A 51 12.03 12.07 14.09
N ASP A 52 11.44 13.09 14.71
CA ASP A 52 10.28 13.80 14.16
C ASP A 52 10.61 14.53 12.86
N GLN A 53 11.78 15.17 12.77
CA GLN A 53 12.25 15.78 11.53
C GLN A 53 12.40 14.75 10.41
N LEU A 54 12.99 13.58 10.69
CA LEU A 54 13.09 12.52 9.69
C LEU A 54 11.70 12.00 9.29
N ARG A 55 10.79 11.82 10.26
CA ARG A 55 9.41 11.39 10.02
C ARG A 55 8.66 12.37 9.12
N GLU A 56 8.80 13.67 9.36
CA GLU A 56 8.24 14.70 8.48
C GLU A 56 8.87 14.67 7.08
N GLN A 57 10.18 14.48 6.96
CA GLN A 57 10.85 14.37 5.67
C GLN A 57 10.38 13.13 4.89
N LEU A 58 10.20 11.99 5.57
CA LEU A 58 9.64 10.77 4.99
C LEU A 58 8.16 10.93 4.62
N GLY A 59 7.38 11.66 5.42
CA GLY A 59 5.99 12.00 5.13
C GLY A 59 5.83 12.95 3.95
N LYS A 60 6.69 13.99 3.85
CA LYS A 60 6.75 14.92 2.72
C LYS A 60 7.19 14.22 1.43
N ARG A 61 8.05 13.20 1.51
CA ARG A 61 8.41 12.34 0.37
C ARG A 61 7.29 11.39 -0.09
N ARG A 62 6.33 11.08 0.79
CA ARG A 62 5.17 10.20 0.48
C ARG A 62 3.98 10.93 -0.14
N HIS A 63 3.96 12.26 -0.12
CA HIS A 63 3.02 13.02 -0.94
C HIS A 63 3.46 12.95 -2.41
N VAL A 64 2.86 12.01 -3.15
CA VAL A 64 2.76 12.10 -4.61
C VAL A 64 2.03 13.40 -4.90
N SER A 65 2.78 14.41 -5.30
CA SER A 65 2.21 15.69 -5.66
C SER A 65 1.57 15.57 -7.03
N THR A 66 0.36 16.09 -7.15
CA THR A 66 -0.42 16.21 -8.39
C THR A 66 0.07 17.37 -9.27
N ASN A 67 1.22 17.97 -8.93
CA ASN A 67 1.85 19.02 -9.72
C ASN A 67 2.95 18.42 -10.61
N PRO A 68 2.96 18.66 -11.95
CA PRO A 68 3.98 18.13 -12.87
C PRO A 68 5.42 18.42 -12.45
N GLU A 69 5.67 19.54 -11.75
CA GLU A 69 7.00 19.95 -11.24
C GLU A 69 7.58 19.03 -10.15
N SER A 70 6.79 18.09 -9.63
CA SER A 70 7.20 17.15 -8.57
C SER A 70 7.32 15.70 -9.04
N ALA A 71 6.90 15.41 -10.28
CA ALA A 71 6.89 14.06 -10.80
C ALA A 71 8.32 13.60 -11.15
N VAL A 72 8.65 12.39 -10.73
CA VAL A 72 9.97 11.78 -10.95
C VAL A 72 9.93 10.92 -12.21
N ALA A 73 10.95 11.07 -13.05
CA ALA A 73 11.24 10.17 -14.16
C ALA A 73 12.53 9.41 -13.89
N LEU A 74 12.48 8.08 -14.01
CA LEU A 74 13.68 7.25 -13.98
C LEU A 74 14.10 6.92 -15.41
N VAL A 75 15.35 7.20 -15.77
CA VAL A 75 15.92 6.91 -17.08
C VAL A 75 16.98 5.82 -16.93
N VAL A 76 16.78 4.71 -17.63
CA VAL A 76 17.69 3.57 -17.68
C VAL A 76 18.29 3.49 -19.08
N ALA A 77 19.55 3.90 -19.24
CA ALA A 77 20.20 3.95 -20.55
C ALA A 77 21.70 3.72 -20.47
N SER A 78 22.34 3.51 -21.63
CA SER A 78 23.80 3.54 -21.72
C SER A 78 24.36 4.88 -21.24
N GLY A 79 25.58 4.88 -20.69
CA GLY A 79 26.21 6.09 -20.17
C GLY A 79 26.39 7.21 -21.23
N ALA A 80 26.42 6.86 -22.51
CA ALA A 80 26.50 7.80 -23.62
C ALA A 80 25.15 8.50 -23.91
N ALA A 81 24.02 7.77 -23.81
CA ALA A 81 22.69 8.29 -24.09
C ALA A 81 22.03 8.99 -22.88
N LEU A 82 22.42 8.58 -21.67
CA LEU A 82 21.80 9.01 -20.42
C LEU A 82 21.75 10.55 -20.23
N PRO A 83 22.80 11.34 -20.50
CA PRO A 83 22.75 12.79 -20.34
C PRO A 83 21.71 13.45 -21.24
N ALA A 84 21.62 13.03 -22.50
CA ALA A 84 20.67 13.60 -23.46
C ALA A 84 19.20 13.34 -23.06
N TYR A 85 18.91 12.15 -22.53
CA TYR A 85 17.58 11.81 -22.04
C TYR A 85 17.23 12.54 -20.73
N LEU A 86 18.17 12.69 -19.80
CA LEU A 86 17.94 13.48 -18.58
C LEU A 86 17.68 14.95 -18.87
N ASP A 87 18.38 15.53 -19.85
CA ASP A 87 18.11 16.90 -20.31
C ASP A 87 16.71 17.03 -20.92
N ALA A 88 16.23 16.01 -21.64
CA ALA A 88 14.88 16.00 -22.19
C ALA A 88 13.82 15.90 -21.07
N VAL A 89 14.09 15.08 -20.05
CA VAL A 89 13.24 14.95 -18.86
C VAL A 89 13.15 16.28 -18.10
N ALA A 90 14.29 16.96 -17.90
CA ALA A 90 14.32 18.25 -17.23
C ALA A 90 13.55 19.32 -18.03
N ALA A 91 13.70 19.33 -19.36
CA ALA A 91 12.94 20.23 -20.24
C ALA A 91 11.43 19.97 -20.21
N ALA A 92 11.01 18.75 -19.87
CA ALA A 92 9.61 18.39 -19.65
C ALA A 92 9.10 18.76 -18.24
N GLY A 93 9.92 19.41 -17.41
CA GLY A 93 9.54 19.85 -16.06
C GLY A 93 9.56 18.73 -15.00
N LEU A 94 10.18 17.58 -15.30
CA LEU A 94 10.26 16.43 -14.40
C LEU A 94 11.61 16.36 -13.68
N ARG A 95 11.61 15.76 -12.50
CA ARG A 95 12.85 15.42 -11.80
C ARG A 95 13.41 14.10 -12.37
N GLY A 96 14.56 14.16 -13.03
CA GLY A 96 15.24 12.98 -13.58
C GLY A 96 16.12 12.24 -12.57
N ILE A 97 16.03 10.91 -12.56
CA ILE A 97 16.99 9.99 -11.94
C ILE A 97 17.60 9.16 -13.08
N GLY A 98 18.92 9.08 -13.16
CA GLY A 98 19.61 8.34 -14.22
C GLY A 98 20.31 7.10 -13.68
N GLN A 99 20.10 5.97 -14.35
CA GLN A 99 20.74 4.69 -14.02
C GLN A 99 21.26 4.01 -15.28
N SER A 100 22.44 3.41 -15.21
CA SER A 100 22.97 2.54 -16.27
C SER A 100 22.81 1.05 -15.92
N ASP A 101 22.76 0.76 -14.62
CA ASP A 101 22.65 -0.59 -14.05
C ASP A 101 21.17 -0.95 -13.77
N PRO A 102 20.68 -2.10 -14.28
CA PRO A 102 19.28 -2.51 -14.09
C PRO A 102 18.88 -2.77 -12.63
N LEU A 103 19.80 -3.25 -11.78
CA LEU A 103 19.49 -3.54 -10.38
C LEU A 103 19.30 -2.25 -9.58
N ASN A 104 20.19 -1.27 -9.76
CA ASN A 104 20.04 0.06 -9.15
C ASN A 104 18.78 0.77 -9.66
N ALA A 105 18.44 0.62 -10.94
CA ALA A 105 17.18 1.12 -11.48
C ALA A 105 15.95 0.51 -10.78
N MET A 106 15.96 -0.79 -10.48
CA MET A 106 14.87 -1.41 -9.71
C MET A 106 14.75 -0.87 -8.28
N LEU A 107 15.90 -0.63 -7.61
CA LEU A 107 15.91 -0.04 -6.27
C LEU A 107 15.36 1.38 -6.29
N ASP A 108 15.82 2.21 -7.22
CA ASP A 108 15.35 3.58 -7.37
C ASP A 108 13.88 3.65 -7.78
N ALA A 109 13.40 2.72 -8.61
CA ALA A 109 11.98 2.63 -8.95
C ALA A 109 11.11 2.41 -7.69
N GLY A 110 11.55 1.54 -6.77
CA GLY A 110 10.85 1.29 -5.52
C GLY A 110 10.94 2.43 -4.50
N ILE A 111 12.03 3.19 -4.49
CA ILE A 111 12.25 4.30 -3.55
C ILE A 111 11.58 5.59 -4.03
N ALA A 112 11.75 5.92 -5.31
CA ALA A 112 11.35 7.19 -5.90
C ALA A 112 9.93 7.16 -6.46
N MET A 113 9.35 5.97 -6.67
CA MET A 113 7.99 5.77 -7.20
C MET A 113 7.73 6.65 -8.44
N PRO A 114 8.51 6.47 -9.51
CA PRO A 114 8.50 7.38 -10.64
C PRO A 114 7.17 7.29 -11.41
N ALA A 115 6.71 8.44 -11.91
CA ALA A 115 5.57 8.50 -12.81
C ALA A 115 5.87 7.84 -14.17
N VAL A 116 7.14 7.86 -14.58
CA VAL A 116 7.61 7.24 -15.83
C VAL A 116 8.99 6.61 -15.66
N ILE A 117 9.17 5.44 -16.26
CA ILE A 117 10.48 4.79 -16.45
C ILE A 117 10.77 4.73 -17.94
N ALA A 118 11.80 5.45 -18.38
CA ALA A 118 12.32 5.35 -19.73
C ALA A 118 13.47 4.33 -19.76
N VAL A 119 13.42 3.34 -20.66
CA VAL A 119 14.42 2.27 -20.76
C VAL A 119 14.93 2.16 -22.19
N GLU A 120 16.24 2.29 -22.37
CA GLU A 120 16.92 1.92 -23.60
C GLU A 120 17.13 0.40 -23.61
N LEU A 121 16.40 -0.29 -24.49
CA LEU A 121 16.40 -1.74 -24.60
C LEU A 121 16.93 -2.14 -25.98
N THR A 122 18.12 -2.73 -26.03
CA THR A 122 18.72 -3.24 -27.27
C THR A 122 18.50 -4.75 -27.39
N ARG A 123 18.57 -5.26 -28.62
CA ARG A 123 18.51 -6.69 -28.87
C ARG A 123 19.60 -7.43 -28.10
N GLY A 124 19.20 -8.39 -27.25
CA GLY A 124 20.11 -9.21 -26.46
C GLY A 124 20.38 -8.70 -25.05
N ASP A 125 19.85 -7.53 -24.66
CA ASP A 125 19.94 -7.00 -23.29
C ASP A 125 18.89 -7.67 -22.38
N TRP A 126 19.21 -8.91 -21.98
CA TRP A 126 18.33 -9.74 -21.16
C TRP A 126 18.13 -9.18 -19.75
N GLU A 127 19.08 -8.40 -19.22
CA GLU A 127 19.01 -7.81 -17.89
C GLU A 127 17.96 -6.69 -17.85
N ARG A 128 18.02 -5.75 -18.81
CA ARG A 128 16.98 -4.71 -18.94
C ARG A 128 15.64 -5.28 -19.34
N LEU A 129 15.61 -6.30 -20.19
CA LEU A 129 14.36 -6.99 -20.50
C LEU A 129 13.71 -7.61 -19.25
N SER A 130 14.51 -8.31 -18.44
CA SER A 130 14.05 -8.92 -17.19
C SER A 130 13.57 -7.87 -16.18
N MET A 131 14.27 -6.74 -16.09
CA MET A 131 13.86 -5.58 -15.31
C MET A 131 12.50 -5.05 -15.78
N CYS A 132 12.32 -4.78 -17.08
CA CYS A 132 11.05 -4.28 -17.63
C CYS A 132 9.88 -5.20 -17.28
N ARG A 133 10.05 -6.52 -17.45
CA ARG A 133 9.01 -7.51 -17.10
C ARG A 133 8.64 -7.46 -15.62
N ARG A 134 9.63 -7.39 -14.73
CA ARG A 134 9.41 -7.34 -13.27
C ARG A 134 8.72 -6.04 -12.84
N LEU A 135 9.12 -4.90 -13.40
CA LEU A 135 8.53 -3.61 -13.08
C LEU A 135 7.07 -3.52 -13.57
N LEU A 136 6.78 -4.01 -14.78
CA LEU A 136 5.42 -4.05 -15.31
C LEU A 136 4.49 -5.03 -14.56
N GLN A 137 5.05 -6.10 -13.99
CA GLN A 137 4.31 -7.05 -13.14
C GLN A 137 4.15 -6.56 -11.68
N SER A 138 4.88 -5.52 -11.28
CA SER A 138 4.82 -4.99 -9.92
C SER A 138 3.53 -4.24 -9.67
N ARG A 139 2.77 -4.67 -8.66
CA ARG A 139 1.51 -4.01 -8.25
C ARG A 139 1.76 -2.67 -7.57
N ASP A 140 2.83 -2.54 -6.79
CA ASP A 140 3.18 -1.29 -6.11
C ASP A 140 3.52 -0.19 -7.13
N LEU A 141 3.98 -0.60 -8.31
CA LEU A 141 4.34 0.28 -9.40
C LEU A 141 3.26 0.35 -10.48
N ALA A 142 2.01 -0.02 -10.18
CA ALA A 142 0.89 0.00 -11.12
C ALA A 142 0.54 1.41 -11.68
N HIS A 143 0.99 2.46 -11.01
CA HIS A 143 0.79 3.85 -11.43
C HIS A 143 1.81 4.32 -12.48
N MET A 144 2.96 3.65 -12.60
CA MET A 144 4.06 4.08 -13.47
C MET A 144 3.70 3.96 -14.95
N ARG A 145 4.43 4.63 -15.83
CA ARG A 145 4.39 4.34 -17.27
C ARG A 145 5.77 3.96 -17.75
N MET A 146 5.85 3.18 -18.82
CA MET A 146 7.13 2.74 -19.35
C MET A 146 7.32 3.26 -20.76
N LEU A 147 8.43 3.96 -21.01
CA LEU A 147 8.87 4.36 -22.35
C LEU A 147 10.04 3.45 -22.74
N ILE A 148 9.86 2.59 -23.73
CA ILE A 148 10.94 1.71 -24.22
C ILE A 148 11.51 2.31 -25.50
N VAL A 149 12.81 2.64 -25.46
CA VAL A 149 13.59 3.10 -26.62
C VAL A 149 14.36 1.90 -27.17
N THR A 150 14.07 1.46 -28.39
CA THR A 150 14.59 0.17 -28.89
C THR A 150 14.72 0.13 -30.41
N ASP A 151 15.71 -0.63 -30.90
CA ASP A 151 15.89 -0.98 -32.32
C ASP A 151 15.07 -2.23 -32.72
N MET A 152 14.42 -2.88 -31.76
CA MET A 152 13.62 -4.08 -31.97
C MET A 152 12.25 -3.75 -32.60
N PRO A 153 11.71 -4.62 -33.48
CA PRO A 153 10.33 -4.47 -33.97
C PRO A 153 9.32 -4.52 -32.83
N ALA A 154 8.24 -3.73 -32.92
CA ALA A 154 7.20 -3.66 -31.89
C ALA A 154 6.63 -5.03 -31.49
N ALA A 155 6.39 -5.91 -32.48
CA ALA A 155 5.90 -7.27 -32.23
C ALA A 155 6.88 -8.13 -31.42
N GLN A 156 8.19 -7.90 -31.57
CA GLN A 156 9.21 -8.59 -30.79
C GLN A 156 9.22 -8.09 -29.35
N VAL A 157 9.13 -6.77 -29.15
CA VAL A 157 9.06 -6.16 -27.81
C VAL A 157 7.81 -6.62 -27.08
N GLU A 158 6.66 -6.68 -27.77
CA GLU A 158 5.40 -7.18 -27.21
C GLU A 158 5.52 -8.65 -26.76
N ALA A 159 6.13 -9.50 -27.59
CA ALA A 159 6.38 -10.90 -27.23
C ALA A 159 7.33 -11.06 -26.03
N ASP A 160 8.35 -10.22 -25.95
CA ASP A 160 9.41 -10.31 -24.94
C ASP A 160 9.01 -9.67 -23.60
N VAL A 161 8.30 -8.55 -23.64
CA VAL A 161 7.93 -7.74 -22.47
C VAL A 161 6.52 -8.09 -21.95
N GLY A 162 5.57 -8.40 -22.85
CA GLY A 162 4.19 -8.72 -22.49
C GLY A 162 3.29 -7.49 -22.32
N ALA A 163 3.00 -7.09 -21.07
CA ALA A 163 1.94 -6.12 -20.75
C ALA A 163 2.14 -4.73 -21.38
N MET A 164 1.57 -4.51 -22.58
CA MET A 164 1.76 -3.28 -23.37
C MET A 164 0.83 -2.13 -23.00
N ALA A 165 -0.17 -2.34 -22.14
CA ALA A 165 -1.19 -1.33 -21.81
C ALA A 165 -0.63 -0.01 -21.24
N ARG A 166 0.59 -0.04 -20.68
CA ARG A 166 1.27 1.11 -20.07
C ARG A 166 2.66 1.35 -20.68
N VAL A 167 2.90 0.83 -21.88
CA VAL A 167 4.19 0.89 -22.58
C VAL A 167 4.05 1.75 -23.84
N THR A 168 4.87 2.78 -23.93
CA THR A 168 5.09 3.56 -25.16
C THR A 168 6.40 3.10 -25.79
N LEU A 169 6.38 2.80 -27.09
CA LEU A 169 7.58 2.44 -27.84
C LEU A 169 8.13 3.64 -28.61
N LEU A 170 9.46 3.78 -28.60
CA LEU A 170 10.21 4.73 -29.41
C LEU A 170 11.32 3.98 -30.14
N SER A 171 11.44 4.18 -31.45
CA SER A 171 12.52 3.58 -32.22
C SER A 171 13.87 4.20 -31.86
N ALA A 172 14.88 3.35 -31.61
CA ALA A 172 16.27 3.75 -31.48
C ALA A 172 16.96 3.80 -32.85
N PRO A 173 17.94 4.70 -33.08
CA PRO A 173 18.40 5.73 -32.15
C PRO A 173 17.38 6.89 -32.04
N ALA A 174 17.19 7.39 -30.82
CA ALA A 174 16.28 8.50 -30.55
C ALA A 174 17.06 9.80 -30.32
N ASP A 175 16.68 10.86 -31.03
CA ASP A 175 17.17 12.21 -30.74
C ASP A 175 16.38 12.85 -29.58
N LYS A 176 16.89 13.96 -29.06
CA LYS A 176 16.29 14.69 -27.93
C LYS A 176 14.83 15.11 -28.22
N PRO A 177 14.48 15.65 -29.41
CA PRO A 177 13.10 15.98 -29.76
C PRO A 177 12.17 14.77 -29.78
N SER A 178 12.59 13.66 -30.40
CA SER A 178 11.78 12.44 -30.50
C SER A 178 11.57 11.81 -29.14
N PHE A 179 12.60 11.79 -28.29
CA PHE A 179 12.47 11.32 -26.91
C PHE A 179 11.52 12.21 -26.11
N ALA A 180 11.63 13.53 -26.21
CA ALA A 180 10.74 14.46 -25.52
C ALA A 180 9.27 14.29 -25.99
N ALA A 181 9.04 14.12 -27.29
CA ALA A 181 7.72 13.86 -27.84
C ALA A 181 7.15 12.53 -27.35
N ALA A 182 7.95 11.46 -27.34
CA ALA A 182 7.54 10.15 -26.84
C ALA A 182 7.31 10.15 -25.33
N LEU A 183 8.10 10.89 -24.56
CA LEU A 183 7.92 11.12 -23.13
C LEU A 183 6.62 11.88 -22.86
N ALA A 184 6.37 12.96 -23.61
CA ALA A 184 5.12 13.70 -23.54
C ALA A 184 3.93 12.81 -23.92
N ALA A 185 4.04 12.00 -24.98
CA ALA A 185 3.01 11.04 -25.35
C ALA A 185 2.79 9.98 -24.25
N CYS A 186 3.86 9.45 -23.66
CA CYS A 186 3.81 8.51 -22.53
C CYS A 186 3.11 9.14 -21.31
N LEU A 187 3.35 10.42 -21.02
CA LEU A 187 2.72 11.15 -19.92
C LEU A 187 1.29 11.62 -20.25
N ALA A 188 1.01 11.89 -21.53
CA ALA A 188 -0.27 12.33 -22.07
C ALA A 188 -1.18 11.17 -22.45
N LEU A 189 -0.69 9.92 -22.44
CA LEU A 189 -1.54 8.78 -22.20
C LEU A 189 -2.34 9.18 -20.96
N THR A 190 -3.63 9.45 -21.15
CA THR A 190 -4.57 9.39 -20.04
C THR A 190 -4.35 8.02 -19.41
N PRO A 191 -4.56 7.86 -18.08
CA PRO A 191 -4.83 6.51 -17.58
C PRO A 191 -5.79 5.91 -18.61
N SER A 192 -5.33 4.92 -19.38
CA SER A 192 -6.11 4.38 -20.48
C SER A 192 -7.47 4.08 -19.89
N ASP A 193 -8.57 4.29 -20.62
CA ASP A 193 -9.94 3.97 -20.20
C ASP A 193 -10.17 2.48 -19.83
N HIS A 194 -9.12 1.68 -19.67
CA HIS A 194 -9.06 0.82 -18.50
C HIS A 194 -9.15 1.70 -17.24
N ARG A 195 -10.38 1.91 -16.74
CA ARG A 195 -10.53 1.66 -15.31
C ARG A 195 -9.72 0.39 -15.07
N ASP A 196 -8.61 0.50 -14.35
CA ASP A 196 -8.27 -0.49 -13.35
C ASP A 196 -9.62 -0.69 -12.66
N GLU A 197 -10.42 -1.65 -13.14
CA GLU A 197 -11.39 -2.26 -12.28
C GLU A 197 -10.52 -2.79 -11.18
N SER A 198 -10.43 -1.99 -10.11
CA SER A 198 -9.88 -2.44 -8.86
C SER A 198 -10.40 -3.86 -8.70
N PRO A 199 -9.54 -4.85 -8.41
CA PRO A 199 -9.93 -6.28 -8.39
C PRO A 199 -11.05 -6.58 -7.37
N TYR A 200 -11.53 -5.54 -6.70
CA TYR A 200 -12.64 -5.45 -5.78
C TYR A 200 -13.35 -4.09 -5.99
N PRO A 201 -14.64 -3.99 -5.63
CA PRO A 201 -15.38 -2.74 -5.74
C PRO A 201 -14.80 -1.63 -4.84
N VAL A 202 -14.82 -0.40 -5.35
CA VAL A 202 -14.40 0.81 -4.64
C VAL A 202 -15.55 1.82 -4.67
N ALA A 203 -15.88 2.40 -3.51
CA ALA A 203 -16.93 3.42 -3.40
C ALA A 203 -16.42 4.80 -3.80
N ASP A 204 -17.31 5.66 -4.30
CA ASP A 204 -16.99 7.05 -4.68
C ASP A 204 -16.39 7.87 -3.53
N ASN A 205 -16.72 7.52 -2.29
CA ASN A 205 -16.21 8.19 -1.08
C ASN A 205 -14.93 7.55 -0.49
N GLU A 206 -14.19 6.73 -1.24
CA GLU A 206 -13.01 6.00 -0.75
C GLU A 206 -11.97 6.92 -0.09
N ALA A 207 -11.70 8.10 -0.66
CA ALA A 207 -10.76 9.05 -0.08
C ALA A 207 -11.21 9.55 1.30
N ALA A 208 -12.51 9.77 1.50
CA ALA A 208 -13.07 10.15 2.81
C ALA A 208 -13.00 8.98 3.80
N ARG A 209 -13.33 7.77 3.33
CA ARG A 209 -13.24 6.53 4.11
C ARG A 209 -11.81 6.26 4.59
N LEU A 210 -10.80 6.45 3.76
CA LEU A 210 -9.39 6.28 4.13
C LEU A 210 -8.94 7.29 5.20
N ARG A 211 -9.31 8.57 5.07
CA ARG A 211 -9.07 9.56 6.12
C ARG A 211 -9.78 9.18 7.42
N ALA A 212 -11.00 8.63 7.35
CA ALA A 212 -11.70 8.12 8.51
C ALA A 212 -10.96 6.94 9.17
N VAL A 213 -10.43 6.01 8.38
CA VAL A 213 -9.56 4.93 8.87
C VAL A 213 -8.33 5.48 9.57
N GLU A 214 -7.61 6.43 8.98
CA GLU A 214 -6.41 7.05 9.57
C GLU A 214 -6.72 7.71 10.92
N ARG A 215 -7.82 8.46 11.03
CA ARG A 215 -8.25 9.12 12.28
C ARG A 215 -8.49 8.14 13.42
N THR A 216 -8.81 6.88 13.13
CA THR A 216 -9.09 5.89 14.18
C THR A 216 -7.86 5.56 15.04
N GLY A 217 -6.66 5.69 14.44
CA GLY A 217 -5.40 5.24 15.05
C GLY A 217 -5.38 3.74 15.36
N LEU A 218 -6.25 2.95 14.71
CA LEU A 218 -6.34 1.51 14.95
C LEU A 218 -5.29 0.73 14.17
N VAL A 219 -4.99 1.11 12.94
CA VAL A 219 -4.00 0.42 12.10
C VAL A 219 -2.63 0.42 12.79
N ASP A 220 -1.94 -0.72 12.77
CA ASP A 220 -0.65 -0.95 13.43
C ASP A 220 -0.62 -0.67 14.95
N SER A 221 -1.78 -0.56 15.60
CA SER A 221 -1.87 -0.44 17.05
C SER A 221 -1.87 -1.82 17.74
N PRO A 222 -1.44 -1.91 19.01
CA PRO A 222 -1.47 -3.16 19.77
C PRO A 222 -2.86 -3.79 19.85
N ALA A 223 -2.92 -5.09 20.11
CA ALA A 223 -4.19 -5.77 20.42
C ALA A 223 -4.86 -5.13 21.64
N GLU A 224 -6.19 -5.02 21.61
CA GLU A 224 -6.97 -4.51 22.73
C GLU A 224 -8.03 -5.58 23.08
N PRO A 225 -8.09 -6.05 24.34
CA PRO A 225 -8.97 -7.15 24.75
C PRO A 225 -10.44 -6.92 24.39
N GLU A 226 -10.87 -5.66 24.42
CA GLU A 226 -12.22 -5.25 24.06
C GLU A 226 -12.58 -5.54 22.59
N PHE A 227 -11.62 -5.66 21.67
CA PHE A 227 -11.92 -6.10 20.30
C PHE A 227 -11.81 -7.63 20.16
N ASP A 228 -10.92 -8.26 20.93
CA ASP A 228 -10.76 -9.72 20.95
C ASP A 228 -12.03 -10.43 21.46
N GLU A 229 -12.68 -9.88 22.49
CA GLU A 229 -13.97 -10.37 23.00
C GLU A 229 -15.06 -10.35 21.92
N VAL A 230 -15.10 -9.30 21.09
CA VAL A 230 -16.13 -9.16 20.05
C VAL A 230 -15.96 -10.21 18.97
N VAL A 231 -14.72 -10.44 18.50
CA VAL A 231 -14.47 -11.44 17.47
C VAL A 231 -14.68 -12.85 17.99
N GLN A 232 -14.33 -13.14 19.26
CA GLN A 232 -14.62 -14.41 19.91
C GLN A 232 -16.13 -14.63 20.01
N LEU A 233 -16.89 -13.65 20.50
CA LEU A 233 -18.35 -13.76 20.64
C LEU A 233 -19.03 -13.95 19.27
N ALA A 234 -18.54 -13.29 18.23
CA ALA A 234 -19.02 -13.51 16.87
C ALA A 234 -18.75 -14.95 16.39
N ALA A 235 -17.54 -15.48 16.62
CA ALA A 235 -17.19 -16.85 16.26
C ALA A 235 -18.08 -17.88 16.97
N GLU A 236 -18.27 -17.73 18.28
CA GLU A 236 -19.09 -18.62 19.10
C GLU A 236 -20.58 -18.54 18.72
N THR A 237 -21.09 -17.32 18.54
CA THR A 237 -22.50 -17.07 18.21
C THR A 237 -22.89 -17.65 16.86
N LEU A 238 -22.00 -17.53 15.86
CA LEU A 238 -22.22 -18.07 14.51
C LEU A 238 -21.66 -19.50 14.36
N ARG A 239 -21.02 -20.04 15.40
CA ARG A 239 -20.37 -21.36 15.44
C ARG A 239 -19.41 -21.56 14.28
N VAL A 240 -18.58 -20.58 13.98
CA VAL A 240 -17.57 -20.64 12.92
C VAL A 240 -16.16 -20.71 13.51
N PRO A 241 -15.19 -21.32 12.81
CA PRO A 241 -13.82 -21.45 13.32
C PRO A 241 -13.04 -20.14 13.27
N ILE A 242 -13.41 -19.19 12.40
CA ILE A 242 -12.66 -17.95 12.18
C ILE A 242 -13.59 -16.75 12.30
N SER A 243 -13.13 -15.71 12.99
CA SER A 243 -13.82 -14.41 13.06
C SER A 243 -12.80 -13.29 13.17
N LEU A 244 -13.01 -12.19 12.45
CA LEU A 244 -12.05 -11.11 12.33
C LEU A 244 -12.75 -9.75 12.47
N MET A 245 -12.09 -8.82 13.15
CA MET A 245 -12.40 -7.41 13.10
C MET A 245 -11.32 -6.74 12.26
N THR A 246 -11.72 -6.16 11.15
CA THR A 246 -10.79 -5.75 10.09
C THR A 246 -10.95 -4.29 9.76
N VAL A 247 -9.84 -3.64 9.40
CA VAL A 247 -9.77 -2.26 8.94
C VAL A 247 -9.11 -2.25 7.56
N LEU A 248 -9.72 -1.58 6.59
CA LEU A 248 -9.23 -1.55 5.21
C LEU A 248 -8.42 -0.29 4.96
N THR A 249 -7.11 -0.43 4.76
CA THR A 249 -6.22 0.67 4.34
C THR A 249 -6.21 0.79 2.82
N LEU A 250 -5.35 1.63 2.25
CA LEU A 250 -5.22 1.75 0.80
C LEU A 250 -4.83 0.41 0.13
N ASP A 251 -3.95 -0.36 0.76
CA ASP A 251 -3.19 -1.47 0.17
C ASP A 251 -3.37 -2.81 0.89
N ARG A 252 -3.85 -2.82 2.13
CA ARG A 252 -4.04 -4.03 2.94
C ARG A 252 -5.35 -4.06 3.72
N GLN A 253 -5.75 -5.26 4.09
CA GLN A 253 -6.73 -5.53 5.11
C GLN A 253 -6.00 -5.88 6.40
N TRP A 254 -6.05 -4.98 7.37
CA TRP A 254 -5.40 -5.13 8.66
C TRP A 254 -6.37 -5.71 9.71
N PHE A 255 -5.93 -6.64 10.54
CA PHE A 255 -6.78 -7.32 11.52
C PHE A 255 -6.59 -6.74 12.93
N LYS A 256 -7.55 -5.92 13.37
CA LYS A 256 -7.54 -5.33 14.72
C LYS A 256 -7.69 -6.37 15.81
N ALA A 257 -8.55 -7.35 15.57
CA ALA A 257 -8.77 -8.51 16.42
C ALA A 257 -9.04 -9.72 15.54
N ARG A 258 -8.65 -10.90 16.01
CA ARG A 258 -8.72 -12.15 15.25
C ARG A 258 -8.95 -13.34 16.16
N TRP A 259 -9.80 -14.25 15.69
CA TRP A 259 -10.05 -15.56 16.29
C TRP A 259 -9.85 -16.65 15.24
N GLY A 260 -9.11 -17.71 15.60
CA GLY A 260 -8.92 -18.88 14.74
C GLY A 260 -8.02 -18.70 13.52
N LEU A 261 -7.30 -17.57 13.42
CA LEU A 261 -6.35 -17.28 12.34
C LEU A 261 -5.10 -16.57 12.89
N ASN A 262 -3.90 -17.02 12.47
CA ASN A 262 -2.62 -16.47 12.94
C ASN A 262 -2.13 -15.26 12.13
N ALA A 263 -2.58 -15.12 10.88
CA ALA A 263 -2.26 -13.97 10.04
C ALA A 263 -2.71 -12.67 10.73
N GLN A 264 -1.96 -11.59 10.51
CA GLN A 264 -2.24 -10.27 11.10
C GLN A 264 -2.85 -9.30 10.08
N GLU A 265 -2.66 -9.58 8.80
CA GLU A 265 -3.18 -8.81 7.68
C GLU A 265 -3.20 -9.67 6.41
N THR A 266 -3.86 -9.18 5.38
CA THR A 266 -3.80 -9.71 4.01
C THR A 266 -3.70 -8.56 3.02
N PRO A 267 -3.20 -8.79 1.79
CA PRO A 267 -3.31 -7.81 0.71
C PRO A 267 -4.76 -7.41 0.49
N ARG A 268 -5.03 -6.11 0.30
CA ARG A 268 -6.41 -5.63 0.10
C ARG A 268 -7.14 -6.31 -1.05
N PRO A 269 -6.50 -6.64 -2.19
CA PRO A 269 -7.15 -7.40 -3.27
C PRO A 269 -7.73 -8.76 -2.86
N TRP A 270 -7.26 -9.37 -1.77
CA TRP A 270 -7.74 -10.68 -1.33
C TRP A 270 -8.93 -10.56 -0.36
N ALA A 271 -9.25 -9.35 0.09
CA ALA A 271 -10.22 -9.10 1.14
C ALA A 271 -11.66 -9.24 0.62
N PHE A 272 -12.38 -10.22 1.15
CA PHE A 272 -13.84 -10.29 1.05
C PHE A 272 -14.51 -9.03 1.62
N CYS A 273 -13.88 -8.42 2.63
CA CYS A 273 -14.38 -7.21 3.28
C CYS A 273 -14.51 -6.01 2.34
N ASN A 274 -13.82 -5.99 1.18
CA ASN A 274 -14.05 -4.95 0.18
C ASN A 274 -15.51 -4.93 -0.30
N PHE A 275 -16.16 -6.09 -0.40
CA PHE A 275 -17.57 -6.18 -0.78
C PHE A 275 -18.49 -5.81 0.38
N THR A 276 -18.09 -6.14 1.61
CA THR A 276 -18.84 -5.81 2.83
C THR A 276 -18.96 -4.31 3.07
N ILE A 277 -17.86 -3.55 2.87
CA ILE A 277 -17.91 -2.09 3.09
C ILE A 277 -18.79 -1.34 2.08
N MET A 278 -19.15 -1.99 0.97
CA MET A 278 -20.08 -1.47 -0.03
C MET A 278 -21.55 -1.68 0.35
N GLN A 279 -21.84 -2.49 1.37
CA GLN A 279 -23.20 -2.81 1.79
C GLN A 279 -23.62 -1.98 3.00
N ASN A 280 -24.92 -1.74 3.14
CA ASN A 280 -25.52 -1.18 4.36
C ASN A 280 -25.84 -2.26 5.41
N ASP A 281 -25.88 -3.52 5.00
CA ASP A 281 -26.27 -4.69 5.80
C ASP A 281 -25.23 -5.81 5.61
N VAL A 282 -25.43 -6.98 6.23
CA VAL A 282 -24.50 -8.11 6.13
C VAL A 282 -24.35 -8.58 4.69
N PHE A 283 -23.10 -8.65 4.25
CA PHE A 283 -22.69 -9.31 3.02
C PHE A 283 -22.41 -10.80 3.30
N VAL A 284 -23.07 -11.69 2.57
CA VAL A 284 -22.96 -13.15 2.77
C VAL A 284 -22.51 -13.82 1.47
N VAL A 285 -21.57 -14.74 1.59
CA VAL A 285 -21.11 -15.68 0.55
C VAL A 285 -21.27 -17.08 1.14
N GLU A 286 -22.27 -17.81 0.65
CA GLU A 286 -22.61 -19.15 1.16
C GLU A 286 -21.55 -20.20 0.79
N ASP A 287 -21.00 -20.08 -0.42
CA ASP A 287 -19.88 -20.89 -0.92
C ASP A 287 -18.94 -20.09 -1.84
N ALA A 288 -17.79 -19.68 -1.32
CA ALA A 288 -16.78 -18.88 -2.01
C ALA A 288 -16.10 -19.62 -3.16
N ALA A 289 -16.09 -20.95 -3.17
CA ALA A 289 -15.55 -21.72 -4.29
C ALA A 289 -16.51 -21.76 -5.49
N ALA A 290 -17.81 -21.59 -5.24
CA ALA A 290 -18.85 -21.51 -6.28
C ALA A 290 -19.13 -20.07 -6.73
N ASP A 291 -18.67 -19.07 -5.97
CA ASP A 291 -18.85 -17.66 -6.28
C ASP A 291 -17.76 -17.16 -7.25
N PRO A 292 -18.09 -16.72 -8.48
CA PRO A 292 -17.11 -16.28 -9.47
C PRO A 292 -16.22 -15.13 -9.00
N ARG A 293 -16.68 -14.32 -8.03
CA ARG A 293 -15.92 -13.20 -7.45
C ARG A 293 -14.75 -13.69 -6.59
N PHE A 294 -14.85 -14.90 -6.04
CA PHE A 294 -13.92 -15.40 -5.03
C PHE A 294 -13.30 -16.76 -5.37
N ALA A 295 -13.82 -17.48 -6.36
CA ALA A 295 -13.35 -18.84 -6.69
C ALA A 295 -11.84 -18.92 -6.97
N ALA A 296 -11.25 -17.87 -7.55
CA ALA A 296 -9.81 -17.76 -7.81
C ALA A 296 -9.02 -17.03 -6.70
N ASN A 297 -9.67 -16.60 -5.61
CA ASN A 297 -9.03 -15.86 -4.53
C ASN A 297 -8.03 -16.78 -3.78
N PRO A 298 -6.78 -16.33 -3.51
CA PRO A 298 -5.78 -17.12 -2.79
C PRO A 298 -6.25 -17.71 -1.45
N LEU A 299 -7.16 -17.05 -0.74
CA LEU A 299 -7.72 -17.52 0.53
C LEU A 299 -8.77 -18.64 0.36
N VAL A 300 -9.27 -18.85 -0.86
CA VAL A 300 -10.24 -19.91 -1.21
C VAL A 300 -9.52 -21.14 -1.77
N VAL A 301 -8.63 -20.96 -2.74
CA VAL A 301 -7.84 -22.05 -3.34
C VAL A 301 -6.70 -22.52 -2.43
N GLY A 302 -6.10 -21.62 -1.67
CA GLY A 302 -5.05 -21.90 -0.69
C GLY A 302 -5.57 -21.86 0.74
N GLU A 303 -4.66 -21.90 1.72
CA GLU A 303 -5.04 -21.73 3.12
C GLU A 303 -5.60 -20.30 3.38
N PRO A 304 -6.68 -20.15 4.16
CA PRO A 304 -7.29 -21.16 5.04
C PRO A 304 -8.42 -21.99 4.40
N ARG A 305 -8.56 -21.96 3.07
CA ARG A 305 -9.62 -22.63 2.28
C ARG A 305 -11.02 -22.15 2.63
N ILE A 306 -11.21 -20.83 2.53
CA ILE A 306 -12.50 -20.18 2.82
C ILE A 306 -13.58 -20.76 1.91
N ARG A 307 -14.69 -21.18 2.52
CA ARG A 307 -15.92 -21.58 1.83
C ARG A 307 -17.08 -20.69 2.21
N PHE A 308 -17.23 -20.33 3.48
CA PHE A 308 -18.28 -19.41 3.90
C PHE A 308 -17.69 -18.09 4.39
N TYR A 309 -18.34 -16.99 4.04
CA TYR A 309 -18.05 -15.65 4.55
C TYR A 309 -19.35 -14.92 4.88
N ALA A 310 -19.43 -14.32 6.07
CA ALA A 310 -20.43 -13.32 6.40
C ALA A 310 -19.76 -12.12 7.06
N GLY A 311 -19.99 -10.91 6.54
CA GLY A 311 -19.38 -9.69 7.04
C GLY A 311 -20.41 -8.59 7.25
N ALA A 312 -20.32 -7.89 8.38
CA ALA A 312 -21.07 -6.67 8.65
C ALA A 312 -20.12 -5.46 8.69
N PRO A 313 -20.48 -4.32 8.06
CA PRO A 313 -19.62 -3.14 8.01
C PRO A 313 -19.45 -2.51 9.39
N LEU A 314 -18.23 -2.06 9.68
CA LEU A 314 -17.91 -1.25 10.86
C LEU A 314 -17.88 0.22 10.45
N ARG A 315 -18.69 1.07 11.07
CA ARG A 315 -18.87 2.46 10.64
C ARG A 315 -18.45 3.43 11.73
N ASP A 316 -17.87 4.56 11.33
CA ASP A 316 -17.69 5.68 12.24
C ASP A 316 -19.00 6.46 12.44
N ALA A 317 -18.97 7.49 13.30
CA ALA A 317 -20.12 8.35 13.57
C ALA A 317 -20.61 9.16 12.35
N GLU A 318 -19.76 9.30 11.33
CA GLU A 318 -20.07 9.99 10.07
C GLU A 318 -20.59 9.02 9.00
N GLY A 319 -20.70 7.72 9.34
CA GLY A 319 -21.20 6.67 8.46
C GLY A 319 -20.15 6.07 7.53
N ASN A 320 -18.87 6.45 7.63
CA ASN A 320 -17.79 5.89 6.80
C ASN A 320 -17.52 4.43 7.21
N ALA A 321 -17.49 3.52 6.24
CA ALA A 321 -17.19 2.10 6.49
C ALA A 321 -15.67 1.88 6.67
N LEU A 322 -15.22 1.76 7.91
CA LEU A 322 -13.80 1.60 8.26
C LEU A 322 -13.26 0.22 7.86
N GLY A 323 -14.12 -0.79 7.90
CA GLY A 323 -13.83 -2.18 7.57
C GLY A 323 -15.01 -3.07 7.94
N ALA A 324 -14.75 -4.26 8.47
CA ALA A 324 -15.81 -5.22 8.77
C ALA A 324 -15.53 -6.11 9.99
N LEU A 325 -16.59 -6.48 10.69
CA LEU A 325 -16.64 -7.66 11.55
C LEU A 325 -17.13 -8.82 10.68
N CYS A 326 -16.30 -9.84 10.50
CA CYS A 326 -16.63 -10.97 9.64
C CYS A 326 -16.41 -12.32 10.32
N SER A 327 -17.22 -13.29 9.91
CA SER A 327 -17.25 -14.68 10.35
C SER A 327 -17.01 -15.57 9.14
N ILE A 328 -16.07 -16.50 9.26
CA ILE A 328 -15.50 -17.26 8.14
C ILE A 328 -15.48 -18.75 8.48
N ASP A 329 -15.87 -19.59 7.52
CA ASP A 329 -15.78 -21.04 7.65
C ASP A 329 -15.10 -21.69 6.44
N ARG A 330 -14.56 -22.89 6.67
CA ARG A 330 -13.99 -23.81 5.68
C ARG A 330 -15.03 -24.75 5.07
N GLN A 331 -16.28 -24.64 5.50
CA GLN A 331 -17.43 -25.36 4.93
C GLN A 331 -18.48 -24.37 4.43
N PRO A 332 -19.19 -24.66 3.32
CA PRO A 332 -20.33 -23.85 2.88
C PRO A 332 -21.42 -23.76 3.96
N ARG A 333 -22.11 -22.62 4.06
CA ARG A 333 -23.18 -22.40 5.03
C ARG A 333 -24.25 -21.46 4.49
N VAL A 334 -25.49 -21.68 4.93
CA VAL A 334 -26.61 -20.75 4.76
C VAL A 334 -26.80 -19.98 6.06
N MET A 335 -26.91 -18.66 5.97
CA MET A 335 -27.08 -17.78 7.14
C MET A 335 -28.56 -17.44 7.33
N ASP A 336 -29.10 -17.73 8.52
CA ASP A 336 -30.49 -17.37 8.84
C ASP A 336 -30.65 -15.90 9.28
N ALA A 337 -31.89 -15.42 9.32
CA ALA A 337 -32.20 -14.04 9.68
C ALA A 337 -31.82 -13.70 11.14
N ALA A 338 -31.82 -14.66 12.06
CA ALA A 338 -31.43 -14.43 13.44
C ALA A 338 -29.90 -14.28 13.57
N GLN A 339 -29.13 -15.13 12.88
CA GLN A 339 -27.68 -15.02 12.78
C GLN A 339 -27.28 -13.70 12.14
N LYS A 340 -27.96 -13.29 11.06
CA LYS A 340 -27.72 -12.00 10.40
C LYS A 340 -27.90 -10.83 11.37
N ARG A 341 -29.03 -10.78 12.10
CA ARG A 341 -29.27 -9.77 13.14
C ARG A 341 -28.21 -9.77 14.24
N ARG A 342 -27.77 -10.95 14.69
CA ARG A 342 -26.72 -11.05 15.72
C ARG A 342 -25.40 -10.46 15.24
N LEU A 343 -24.99 -10.74 14.00
CA LEU A 343 -23.76 -10.19 13.43
C LEU A 343 -23.84 -8.65 13.27
N VAL A 344 -24.99 -8.11 12.84
CA VAL A 344 -25.23 -6.66 12.79
C VAL A 344 -25.09 -6.03 14.18
N ASN A 345 -25.71 -6.61 15.21
CA ASN A 345 -25.63 -6.09 16.57
C ASN A 345 -24.19 -6.10 17.12
N LEU A 346 -23.42 -7.15 16.82
CA LEU A 346 -22.01 -7.23 17.21
C LEU A 346 -21.14 -6.22 16.46
N ALA A 347 -21.42 -5.96 15.18
CA ALA A 347 -20.73 -4.94 14.40
C ALA A 347 -21.04 -3.51 14.88
N ALA A 348 -22.28 -3.26 15.32
CA ALA A 348 -22.66 -2.00 15.96
C ALA A 348 -21.90 -1.81 17.28
N LEU A 349 -21.85 -2.84 18.14
CA LEU A 349 -21.08 -2.81 19.38
C LEU A 349 -19.59 -2.57 19.14
N ALA A 350 -19.02 -3.20 18.12
CA ALA A 350 -17.63 -2.97 17.70
C ALA A 350 -17.41 -1.51 17.27
N SER A 351 -18.34 -0.95 16.50
CA SER A 351 -18.30 0.44 16.03
C SER A 351 -18.36 1.43 17.21
N ASP A 352 -19.21 1.17 18.21
CA ASP A 352 -19.26 1.96 19.44
C ASP A 352 -17.92 1.89 20.21
N ARG A 353 -17.32 0.70 20.31
CA ARG A 353 -15.99 0.53 20.94
C ARG A 353 -14.91 1.30 20.18
N ILE A 354 -14.92 1.32 18.83
CA ILE A 354 -14.02 2.17 18.02
C ILE A 354 -14.19 3.64 18.41
N ALA A 355 -15.43 4.15 18.46
CA ALA A 355 -15.69 5.55 18.78
C ALA A 355 -15.19 5.92 20.19
N VAL A 356 -15.35 5.04 21.17
CA VAL A 356 -14.81 5.23 22.52
C VAL A 356 -13.28 5.22 22.52
N ALA A 357 -12.65 4.29 21.81
CA ALA A 357 -11.20 4.21 21.70
C ALA A 357 -10.59 5.47 21.05
N MET A 358 -11.25 6.01 20.01
CA MET A 358 -10.85 7.27 19.38
C MET A 358 -10.87 8.44 20.37
N ARG A 359 -11.95 8.59 21.15
CA ARG A 359 -12.05 9.66 22.18
C ARG A 359 -10.95 9.53 23.23
N LYS A 360 -10.73 8.32 23.76
CA LYS A 360 -9.65 8.06 24.74
C LYS A 360 -8.25 8.40 24.19
N ARG A 361 -8.02 8.26 22.88
CA ARG A 361 -6.75 8.64 22.23
C ARG A 361 -6.62 10.15 22.10
N SER A 362 -7.66 10.84 21.64
CA SER A 362 -7.69 12.31 21.56
C SER A 362 -7.50 12.97 22.94
N ASP A 363 -8.14 12.45 23.97
CA ASP A 363 -8.01 12.98 25.33
C ASP A 363 -6.61 12.79 25.91
N ARG A 364 -5.93 11.69 25.56
CA ARG A 364 -4.55 11.42 25.98
C ARG A 364 -3.58 12.40 25.35
N TRP A 365 -3.79 12.71 24.07
CA TRP A 365 -3.02 13.73 23.35
C TRP A 365 -3.21 15.12 23.97
N ASN A 366 -4.45 15.51 24.29
CA ASN A 366 -4.76 16.82 24.88
C ASN A 366 -4.30 16.99 26.34
N ARG A 367 -3.98 15.91 27.06
CA ARG A 367 -3.42 15.97 28.42
C ARG A 367 -1.89 15.89 28.46
N SER A 368 -1.25 15.57 27.33
CA SER A 368 0.20 15.48 27.19
C SER A 368 0.81 16.67 26.43
N ALA A 369 -0.04 17.60 25.96
CA ALA A 369 0.30 18.94 25.49
C ALA A 369 -0.09 19.96 26.56
#